data_AF-A0A395CUK3-F1
#
_entry.id   AF-A0A395CUK3-F1
#
_cell.length_a   1.000
_cell.length_b   1.000
_cell.length_c   1.000
_cell.angle_alpha   90.00
_cell.angle_beta   90.00
_cell.angle_gamma   90.00
#
_symmetry.space_group_name_H-M   'P 1'
#
loop_
_entity.id
_entity.type
_entity.pdbx_description
1 polymer ?
#
loop_
_entity_poly.entity_id
_entity_poly.type
_entity_poly.pdbx_seq_one_letter_code
_entity_poly.pdbx_strand_id
1 'polypeptide(L)'
;MNADPDMSSERLTNLYRHIYQTAMRGVPICNDALAVEAIGFRRFGDHIIGVVVTPWFANLVAVAPDDAGNPRCFPDSVRLRLRFPAGDVDFSVSELEGFGPLAACSLFSPMSEFADHAAARAVAQAALDALFDPHLHEAPKERPSRRERLDRRALLGGRRRTEPQELERHEKAAP
;
A
#
# COMPACT_ATOMS: atom_id res chain seq x y z
N MET A 1 -6.68 -14.06 24.64
CA MET A 1 -5.22 -14.28 24.81
C MET A 1 -4.58 -13.39 23.75
N ASN A 2 -4.03 -12.24 24.15
CA ASN A 2 -3.60 -11.22 23.19
C ASN A 2 -2.59 -11.81 22.21
N ALA A 3 -2.76 -11.55 20.91
CA ALA A 3 -1.83 -12.01 19.89
C ALA A 3 -0.39 -11.62 20.26
N ASP A 4 0.52 -12.56 20.07
CA ASP A 4 1.95 -12.36 20.29
C ASP A 4 2.55 -11.70 19.02
N PRO A 5 3.24 -10.56 19.14
CA PRO A 5 3.96 -9.94 18.02
C PRO A 5 4.88 -10.90 17.29
N ASP A 6 5.63 -11.74 18.03
CA ASP A 6 6.62 -12.64 17.44
C ASP A 6 5.92 -13.72 16.61
N MET A 7 4.90 -14.38 17.17
CA MET A 7 4.11 -15.38 16.43
C MET A 7 3.43 -14.77 15.19
N SER A 8 2.92 -13.54 15.29
CA SER A 8 2.26 -12.87 14.16
C SER A 8 3.24 -12.53 13.05
N SER A 9 4.44 -12.08 13.42
CA SER A 9 5.53 -11.77 12.49
C SER A 9 6.01 -13.02 11.75
N GLU A 10 6.14 -14.15 12.46
CA GLU A 10 6.57 -15.42 11.90
C GLU A 10 5.53 -15.97 10.94
N ARG A 11 4.24 -15.95 11.32
CA ARG A 11 3.14 -16.39 10.46
C ARG A 11 3.06 -15.58 9.17
N LEU A 12 3.16 -14.24 9.25
CA LEU A 12 3.16 -13.40 8.05
C LEU A 12 4.39 -13.65 7.18
N THR A 13 5.57 -13.79 7.79
CA THR A 13 6.80 -14.09 7.06
C THR A 13 6.67 -15.40 6.29
N ASN A 14 6.20 -16.46 6.93
CA ASN A 14 6.03 -17.76 6.30
C ASN A 14 4.99 -17.73 5.18
N LEU A 15 3.88 -17.01 5.38
CA LEU A 15 2.85 -16.86 4.36
C LEU A 15 3.37 -16.11 3.12
N TYR A 16 4.04 -14.96 3.30
CA TYR A 16 4.58 -14.22 2.17
C TYR A 16 5.74 -14.96 1.48
N ARG A 17 6.52 -15.77 2.21
CA ARG A 17 7.48 -16.70 1.59
C ARG A 17 6.79 -17.74 0.72
N HIS A 18 5.66 -18.27 1.18
CA HIS A 18 4.86 -19.20 0.38
C HIS A 18 4.35 -18.52 -0.90
N ILE A 19 3.75 -17.33 -0.79
CA ILE A 19 3.30 -16.53 -1.94
C ILE A 19 4.45 -16.23 -2.91
N TYR A 20 5.63 -15.92 -2.36
CA TYR A 20 6.82 -15.72 -3.18
C TYR A 20 7.13 -16.96 -4.01
N GLN A 21 7.17 -18.13 -3.37
CA GLN A 21 7.53 -19.39 -4.02
C GLN A 21 6.48 -19.88 -5.03
N THR A 22 5.19 -19.60 -4.82
CA THR A 22 4.10 -20.15 -5.64
C THR A 22 3.59 -19.23 -6.73
N ALA A 23 3.56 -17.92 -6.50
CA ALA A 23 2.88 -16.97 -7.38
C ALA A 23 3.80 -15.85 -7.91
N MET A 24 4.78 -15.41 -7.11
CA MET A 24 5.56 -14.20 -7.43
C MET A 24 6.98 -14.47 -7.94
N ARG A 25 7.53 -15.67 -7.73
CA ARG A 25 8.90 -16.01 -8.19
C ARG A 25 9.01 -15.90 -9.70
N GLY A 26 9.98 -15.12 -10.18
CA GLY A 26 10.21 -14.88 -11.61
C GLY A 26 9.31 -13.81 -12.24
N VAL A 27 8.43 -13.15 -11.47
CA VAL A 27 7.68 -11.99 -11.95
C VAL A 27 8.64 -10.79 -12.04
N PRO A 28 8.62 -9.98 -13.12
CA PRO A 28 9.60 -8.89 -13.33
C PRO A 28 9.61 -7.78 -12.27
N ILE A 29 8.58 -7.69 -11.43
CA ILE A 29 8.51 -6.72 -10.32
C ILE A 29 9.35 -7.16 -9.10
N CYS A 30 9.72 -8.43 -9.03
CA CYS A 30 10.48 -8.98 -7.91
C CYS A 30 11.96 -8.62 -8.02
N ASN A 31 12.52 -8.16 -6.90
CA ASN A 31 13.94 -7.99 -6.71
C ASN A 31 14.51 -9.22 -5.97
N ASP A 32 15.17 -10.11 -6.71
CA ASP A 32 15.73 -11.37 -6.17
C ASP A 32 16.85 -11.16 -5.14
N ALA A 33 17.40 -9.94 -5.03
CA ALA A 33 18.37 -9.58 -3.98
C ALA A 33 17.71 -9.40 -2.60
N LEU A 34 16.38 -9.37 -2.53
CA LEU A 34 15.61 -9.19 -1.30
C LEU A 34 14.99 -10.51 -0.84
N ALA A 35 14.82 -10.62 0.47
CA ALA A 35 14.11 -11.71 1.10
C ALA A 35 12.79 -11.23 1.72
N VAL A 36 11.90 -12.18 1.99
CA VAL A 36 10.70 -11.89 2.78
C VAL A 36 11.07 -11.85 4.26
N GLU A 37 10.80 -10.72 4.90
CA GLU A 37 11.09 -10.47 6.31
C GLU A 37 10.04 -9.57 6.99
N ALA A 38 9.62 -9.96 8.19
CA ALA A 38 8.85 -9.12 9.10
C ALA A 38 9.77 -8.37 10.07
N ILE A 39 9.64 -7.04 10.12
CA ILE A 39 10.56 -6.13 10.84
C ILE A 39 9.78 -5.32 11.87
N GLY A 40 10.32 -5.26 13.09
CA GLY A 40 9.88 -4.34 14.14
C GLY A 40 8.45 -4.54 14.61
N PHE A 41 7.97 -5.79 14.61
CA PHE A 41 6.63 -6.12 15.09
C PHE A 41 6.49 -5.81 16.58
N ARG A 42 5.54 -4.94 16.91
CA ARG A 42 5.28 -4.50 18.28
C ARG A 42 3.80 -4.26 18.52
N ARG A 43 3.39 -4.33 19.78
CA ARG A 43 2.02 -3.96 20.18
C ARG A 43 1.83 -2.44 20.10
N PHE A 44 0.67 -2.03 19.60
CA PHE A 44 0.22 -0.65 19.54
C PHE A 44 -1.30 -0.59 19.73
N GLY A 45 -1.73 -0.18 20.93
CA GLY A 45 -3.13 -0.33 21.34
C GLY A 45 -3.52 -1.82 21.32
N ASP A 46 -4.64 -2.13 20.67
CA ASP A 46 -5.15 -3.49 20.50
C ASP A 46 -4.58 -4.20 19.25
N HIS A 47 -3.67 -3.53 18.52
CA HIS A 47 -3.10 -4.04 17.27
C HIS A 47 -1.64 -4.45 17.44
N ILE A 48 -1.18 -5.30 16.52
CA ILE A 48 0.25 -5.53 16.29
C ILE A 48 0.63 -4.83 15.00
N ILE A 49 1.63 -3.95 15.09
CA ILE A 49 2.13 -3.17 13.97
C ILE A 49 3.56 -3.60 13.66
N GLY A 50 3.88 -3.71 12.38
CA GLY A 50 5.25 -3.93 11.90
C GLY A 50 5.35 -3.70 10.40
N VAL A 51 6.55 -3.83 9.85
CA VAL A 51 6.75 -3.73 8.39
C VAL A 51 7.05 -5.10 7.84
N VAL A 52 6.39 -5.46 6.75
CA VAL A 52 6.75 -6.64 5.96
C VAL A 52 7.48 -6.18 4.71
N VAL A 53 8.73 -6.62 4.58
CA VAL A 53 9.54 -6.47 3.37
C VAL A 53 9.41 -7.74 2.55
N THR A 54 9.17 -7.57 1.25
CA THR A 54 9.12 -8.64 0.25
C THR A 54 9.94 -8.22 -0.97
N PRO A 55 10.28 -9.15 -1.87
CA PRO A 55 10.89 -8.80 -3.15
C PRO A 55 10.10 -7.83 -4.03
N TRP A 56 8.80 -7.63 -3.81
CA TRP A 56 7.93 -6.81 -4.68
C TRP A 56 7.25 -5.61 -3.99
N PHE A 57 7.17 -5.58 -2.65
CA PHE A 57 6.75 -4.42 -1.87
C PHE A 57 7.39 -4.38 -0.47
N ALA A 58 7.37 -3.20 0.16
CA ALA A 58 7.47 -3.06 1.61
C ALA A 58 6.23 -2.35 2.15
N ASN A 59 5.51 -3.00 3.07
CA ASN A 59 4.25 -2.50 3.61
C ASN A 59 4.29 -2.41 5.14
N LEU A 60 3.79 -1.32 5.69
CA LEU A 60 3.40 -1.25 7.09
C LEU A 60 2.10 -2.04 7.26
N VAL A 61 2.08 -2.98 8.19
CA VAL A 61 0.92 -3.84 8.44
C VAL A 61 0.41 -3.69 9.86
N ALA A 62 -0.91 -3.81 10.01
CA ALA A 62 -1.59 -3.94 11.27
C ALA A 62 -2.36 -5.26 11.29
N VAL A 63 -2.17 -6.03 12.36
CA VAL A 63 -2.89 -7.28 12.61
C VAL A 63 -4.09 -6.99 13.50
N ALA A 64 -5.25 -7.54 13.13
CA ALA A 64 -6.46 -7.42 13.93
C ALA A 64 -6.28 -8.04 15.32
N PRO A 65 -6.92 -7.47 16.37
CA PRO A 65 -6.91 -8.03 17.70
C PRO A 65 -7.48 -9.45 17.70
N ASP A 66 -6.92 -10.30 18.57
CA ASP A 66 -7.45 -11.62 18.83
C ASP A 66 -8.47 -11.54 19.96
N ASP A 67 -9.76 -11.62 19.62
CA ASP A 67 -10.84 -11.61 20.60
C ASP A 67 -11.19 -13.04 21.00
N ALA A 68 -11.22 -13.29 22.31
CA ALA A 68 -11.40 -14.64 22.86
C ALA A 68 -12.84 -15.11 22.64
N GLY A 69 -13.09 -15.73 21.48
CA GLY A 69 -14.38 -16.30 21.09
C GLY A 69 -14.97 -15.70 19.82
N ASN A 70 -14.36 -14.66 19.26
CA ASN A 70 -14.78 -14.06 17.99
C ASN A 70 -13.66 -14.15 16.95
N PRO A 71 -14.01 -14.31 15.65
CA PRO A 71 -13.02 -14.20 14.59
C PRO A 71 -12.36 -12.83 14.63
N ARG A 72 -11.02 -12.81 14.41
CA ARG A 72 -10.26 -11.57 14.25
C ARG A 72 -10.98 -10.68 13.23
N CYS A 73 -11.22 -9.42 13.58
CA CYS A 73 -11.96 -8.50 12.73
C CYS A 73 -11.50 -7.06 12.99
N PHE A 74 -11.55 -6.23 11.95
CA PHE A 74 -11.43 -4.78 12.09
C PHE A 74 -12.83 -4.16 12.17
N PRO A 75 -12.96 -2.97 12.80
CA PRO A 75 -14.24 -2.27 12.86
C PRO A 75 -14.83 -1.93 11.47
N ASP A 76 -13.97 -1.68 10.49
CA ASP A 76 -14.31 -1.42 9.09
C ASP A 76 -13.55 -2.43 8.22
N SER A 77 -14.26 -3.07 7.29
CA SER A 77 -13.75 -4.17 6.46
C SER A 77 -12.88 -3.69 5.28
N VAL A 78 -12.79 -2.39 5.04
CA VAL A 78 -12.10 -1.80 3.90
C VAL A 78 -10.97 -0.86 4.34
N ARG A 79 -11.14 -0.14 5.45
CA ARG A 79 -10.12 0.82 5.93
C ARG A 79 -9.93 0.77 7.43
N LEU A 80 -8.70 0.98 7.86
CA LEU A 80 -8.34 1.18 9.27
C LEU A 80 -7.51 2.45 9.37
N ARG A 81 -7.91 3.37 10.25
CA ARG A 81 -7.12 4.57 10.56
C ARG A 81 -6.55 4.45 11.96
N LEU A 82 -5.22 4.52 12.07
CA LEU A 82 -4.51 4.50 13.35
C LEU A 82 -3.75 5.81 13.56
N ARG A 83 -3.82 6.35 14.78
CA ARG A 83 -3.18 7.61 15.16
C ARG A 83 -1.84 7.34 15.84
N PHE A 84 -0.74 7.58 15.12
CA PHE A 84 0.62 7.41 15.63
C PHE A 84 1.19 8.74 16.17
N PRO A 85 2.30 8.69 16.93
CA PRO A 85 3.01 9.89 17.38
C PRO A 85 3.47 10.82 16.25
N ALA A 86 3.67 10.33 15.02
CA ALA A 86 4.00 11.19 13.89
C ALA A 86 2.78 11.67 13.08
N GLY A 87 1.58 11.15 13.38
CA GLY A 87 0.33 11.49 12.68
C GLY A 87 -0.58 10.29 12.40
N ASP A 88 -1.73 10.57 11.79
CA ASP A 88 -2.70 9.55 11.40
C ASP A 88 -2.22 8.79 10.14
N VAL A 89 -2.35 7.46 10.14
CA VAL A 89 -2.06 6.61 8.98
C VAL A 89 -3.31 5.82 8.60
N ASP A 90 -3.64 5.88 7.31
CA ASP A 90 -4.71 5.11 6.70
C ASP A 90 -4.16 3.80 6.12
N PHE A 91 -4.78 2.69 6.54
CA PHE A 91 -4.51 1.35 6.05
C PHE A 91 -5.70 0.86 5.23
N SER A 92 -5.41 0.07 4.21
CA SER A 92 -6.41 -0.72 3.48
C SER A 92 -6.54 -2.08 4.14
N VAL A 93 -7.75 -2.42 4.57
CA VAL A 93 -8.06 -3.72 5.15
C VAL A 93 -8.31 -4.72 4.03
N SER A 94 -7.73 -5.90 4.17
CA SER A 94 -7.86 -7.01 3.23
C SER A 94 -7.91 -8.33 3.98
N GLU A 95 -8.60 -9.31 3.42
CA GLU A 95 -8.58 -10.68 3.94
C GLU A 95 -7.40 -11.41 3.31
N LEU A 96 -6.46 -11.88 4.15
CA LEU A 96 -5.29 -12.60 3.70
C LEU A 96 -5.47 -14.09 3.98
N GLU A 97 -5.61 -14.86 2.90
CA GLU A 97 -5.86 -16.30 2.97
C GLU A 97 -4.81 -17.01 3.85
N GLY A 98 -5.27 -17.81 4.83
CA GLY A 98 -4.40 -18.50 5.79
C GLY A 98 -3.92 -17.66 6.97
N PHE A 99 -4.14 -16.34 6.97
CA PHE A 99 -3.79 -15.46 8.09
C PHE A 99 -5.00 -14.83 8.76
N GLY A 100 -5.97 -14.35 7.98
CA GLY A 100 -7.11 -13.58 8.47
C GLY A 100 -7.09 -12.13 7.96
N PRO A 101 -7.89 -11.24 8.56
CA PRO A 101 -7.89 -9.83 8.20
C PRO A 101 -6.56 -9.16 8.56
N LEU A 102 -6.00 -8.45 7.57
CA LEU A 102 -4.77 -7.70 7.65
C LEU A 102 -4.99 -6.31 7.07
N ALA A 103 -4.63 -5.27 7.83
CA ALA A 103 -4.60 -3.92 7.30
C ALA A 103 -3.18 -3.60 6.82
N ALA A 104 -3.03 -3.08 5.60
CA ALA A 104 -1.73 -2.75 5.03
C ALA A 104 -1.71 -1.32 4.49
N CYS A 105 -0.57 -0.66 4.65
CA CYS A 105 -0.25 0.64 4.07
C CYS A 105 1.06 0.50 3.30
N SER A 106 1.04 0.82 2.00
CA SER A 106 2.22 0.68 1.16
C SER A 106 3.25 1.76 1.48
N LEU A 107 4.44 1.35 1.91
CA LEU A 107 5.54 2.26 2.17
C LEU A 107 6.37 2.44 0.90
N PHE A 108 6.71 1.33 0.23
CA PHE A 108 7.55 1.34 -0.96
C PHE A 108 7.10 0.31 -2.01
N SER A 109 6.99 0.80 -3.24
CA SER A 109 6.85 0.04 -4.48
C SER A 109 7.26 1.03 -5.60
N PRO A 110 8.45 0.89 -6.21
CA PRO A 110 9.11 -0.36 -6.56
C PRO A 110 10.28 -0.78 -5.64
N MET A 111 10.42 -2.08 -5.41
CA MET A 111 11.53 -2.66 -4.61
C MET A 111 12.83 -2.82 -5.39
N SER A 112 12.82 -2.56 -6.71
CA SER A 112 14.01 -2.59 -7.57
C SER A 112 14.99 -1.45 -7.28
N GLU A 113 14.60 -0.45 -6.49
CA GLU A 113 15.47 0.65 -6.06
C GLU A 113 16.43 0.25 -4.93
N PHE A 114 16.20 -0.90 -4.28
CA PHE A 114 17.08 -1.42 -3.23
C PHE A 114 18.20 -2.28 -3.82
N ALA A 115 19.44 -1.97 -3.46
CA ALA A 115 20.61 -2.73 -3.89
C ALA A 115 20.68 -4.12 -3.21
N ASP A 116 20.29 -4.20 -1.95
CA ASP A 116 20.32 -5.43 -1.15
C ASP A 116 19.27 -5.42 -0.04
N HIS A 117 19.10 -6.58 0.60
CA HIS A 117 18.15 -6.76 1.70
C HIS A 117 18.47 -5.91 2.93
N ALA A 118 19.74 -5.62 3.20
CA ALA A 118 20.13 -4.80 4.34
C ALA A 118 19.67 -3.35 4.17
N ALA A 119 19.76 -2.81 2.96
CA ALA A 119 19.23 -1.48 2.63
C ALA A 119 17.71 -1.41 2.80
N ALA A 120 16.98 -2.42 2.30
CA ALA A 120 15.52 -2.50 2.48
C ALA A 120 15.13 -2.59 3.96
N ARG A 121 15.85 -3.40 4.75
CA ARG A 121 15.67 -3.51 6.20
C ARG A 121 15.92 -2.19 6.91
N ALA A 122 17.00 -1.48 6.58
CA ALA A 122 17.33 -0.20 7.17
C ALA A 122 16.24 0.84 6.92
N VAL A 123 15.70 0.90 5.70
CA VAL A 123 14.59 1.80 5.36
C VAL A 123 13.30 1.42 6.08
N ALA A 124 12.98 0.12 6.19
CA ALA A 124 11.83 -0.35 6.94
C ALA A 124 11.93 0.03 8.44
N GLN A 125 13.10 -0.14 9.04
CA GLN A 125 13.34 0.25 10.44
C GLN A 125 13.23 1.77 10.61
N ALA A 126 13.85 2.55 9.73
CA ALA A 126 13.76 4.02 9.77
C ALA A 126 12.32 4.51 9.60
N ALA A 127 11.51 3.85 8.76
CA ALA A 127 10.10 4.18 8.61
C ALA A 127 9.28 3.91 9.88
N LEU A 128 9.56 2.81 10.58
CA LEU A 128 8.96 2.52 11.89
C LEU A 128 9.39 3.55 12.93
N ASP A 129 10.69 3.83 13.04
CA ASP A 129 11.22 4.77 14.01
C ASP A 129 10.61 6.17 13.79
N ALA A 130 10.53 6.62 12.52
CA ALA A 130 9.89 7.87 12.15
C ALA A 130 8.38 7.90 12.46
N LEU A 131 7.68 6.76 12.40
CA LEU A 131 6.26 6.71 12.74
C LEU A 131 6.01 6.89 14.24
N PHE A 132 6.94 6.42 15.07
CA PHE A 132 6.87 6.48 16.53
C PHE A 132 7.60 7.68 17.14
N ASP A 133 8.32 8.47 16.35
CA ASP A 133 8.99 9.69 16.82
C ASP A 133 7.98 10.84 16.99
N PRO A 134 7.73 11.30 18.23
CA PRO A 134 6.80 12.40 18.50
C PRO A 134 7.33 13.76 18.00
N HIS A 135 8.63 13.90 17.72
CA HIS A 135 9.23 15.14 17.24
C HIS A 135 9.03 15.37 15.74
N LEU A 136 8.59 14.34 15.01
CA LEU A 136 8.18 14.47 13.62
C LEU A 136 6.74 14.97 13.46
N HIS A 137 6.06 15.25 14.59
CA HIS A 137 4.71 15.77 14.62
C HIS A 137 4.65 17.27 14.26
N GLU A 138 5.27 17.74 13.18
CA GLU A 138 5.07 19.12 12.71
C GLU A 138 5.30 19.36 11.20
N ALA A 139 4.29 19.99 10.60
CA ALA A 139 4.12 20.53 9.24
C ALA A 139 3.51 19.63 8.12
N PRO A 140 2.58 20.19 7.30
CA PRO A 140 1.61 19.43 6.51
C PRO A 140 2.25 18.73 5.32
N LYS A 141 2.02 17.42 5.17
CA LYS A 141 2.40 16.67 3.96
C LYS A 141 1.40 16.93 2.84
N GLU A 142 1.46 18.10 2.22
CA GLU A 142 1.26 18.13 0.77
C GLU A 142 2.49 17.49 0.11
N ARG A 143 2.40 16.19 -0.14
CA ARG A 143 3.16 15.55 -1.20
C ARG A 143 2.15 14.82 -2.08
N PRO A 144 1.65 15.46 -3.16
CA PRO A 144 0.85 14.73 -4.13
C PRO A 144 1.67 13.55 -4.61
N SER A 145 1.11 12.35 -4.44
CA SER A 145 1.73 11.14 -4.95
C SER A 145 2.02 11.33 -6.45
N ARG A 146 3.20 10.92 -6.90
CA ARG A 146 3.56 10.97 -8.33
C ARG A 146 2.55 10.22 -9.22
N ARG A 147 1.74 9.32 -8.62
CA ARG A 147 0.61 8.64 -9.28
C ARG A 147 -0.51 9.60 -9.69
N GLU A 148 -0.81 10.64 -8.90
CA GLU A 148 -1.82 11.64 -9.28
C GLU A 148 -1.40 12.54 -10.46
N ARG A 149 -0.10 12.60 -10.78
CA ARG A 149 0.39 13.33 -11.96
C ARG A 149 0.32 12.53 -13.26
N LEU A 150 0.11 11.22 -13.21
CA LEU A 150 0.03 10.36 -14.39
C LEU A 150 -1.41 9.97 -14.77
N ASP A 151 -2.38 10.11 -13.87
CA ASP A 151 -3.78 9.77 -14.18
C ASP A 151 -4.65 10.94 -14.65
N ARG A 152 -4.26 12.21 -14.44
CA ARG A 152 -5.09 13.36 -14.86
C ARG A 152 -4.75 13.95 -16.24
N ARG A 153 -3.65 13.51 -16.86
CA ARG A 153 -3.21 13.97 -18.21
C ARG A 153 -3.53 13.00 -19.35
N ALA A 154 -4.19 11.88 -19.06
CA ALA A 154 -4.59 10.87 -20.05
C ALA A 154 -6.08 10.92 -20.44
N LEU A 155 -6.83 11.96 -20.02
CA LEU A 155 -8.23 12.13 -20.41
C LEU A 155 -8.42 13.44 -21.21
N LEU A 156 -8.51 13.25 -22.54
CA LEU A 156 -9.31 14.07 -23.48
C LEU A 156 -8.78 15.48 -23.83
N GLY A 157 -7.50 15.56 -24.18
CA GLY A 157 -6.94 16.61 -25.03
C GLY A 157 -6.93 16.25 -26.53
N GLY A 158 -8.03 15.68 -27.06
CA GLY A 158 -8.19 15.41 -28.49
C GLY A 158 -8.80 16.63 -29.20
N ARG A 159 -7.95 17.57 -29.61
CA ARG A 159 -8.37 18.83 -30.25
C ARG A 159 -8.30 18.70 -31.78
N ARG A 160 -9.33 19.26 -32.44
CA ARG A 160 -9.40 19.86 -33.80
C ARG A 160 -9.98 19.02 -34.94
N ARG A 161 -11.11 19.48 -35.51
CA ARG A 161 -11.13 20.35 -36.70
C ARG A 161 -12.56 20.81 -37.01
N THR A 162 -12.82 22.10 -36.92
CA THR A 162 -13.91 22.77 -37.64
C THR A 162 -13.26 23.42 -38.86
N GLU A 163 -13.45 22.81 -40.02
CA GLU A 163 -13.29 23.48 -41.31
C GLU A 163 -14.67 23.93 -41.79
N PRO A 164 -14.86 25.21 -42.15
CA PRO A 164 -16.04 25.65 -42.87
C PRO A 164 -15.83 25.39 -44.37
N GLN A 165 -16.72 24.62 -45.00
CA GLN A 165 -16.88 24.64 -46.44
C GLN A 165 -18.37 24.72 -46.81
N GLU A 166 -18.63 25.80 -47.54
CA GLU A 166 -19.82 26.24 -48.23
C GLU A 166 -20.16 25.33 -49.43
N LEU A 167 -21.36 25.54 -50.01
CA LEU A 167 -21.92 25.01 -51.27
C LEU A 167 -22.67 23.65 -51.15
N GLU A 168 -23.92 23.48 -51.60
CA GLU A 168 -24.52 23.97 -52.84
C GLU A 168 -26.08 23.86 -52.88
N ARG A 169 -26.72 24.82 -53.58
CA ARG A 169 -27.95 24.79 -54.41
C ARG A 169 -29.34 24.55 -53.76
N HIS A 170 -30.27 25.53 -53.82
CA HIS A 170 -31.25 25.83 -54.91
C HIS A 170 -32.17 24.63 -55.21
N GLU A 171 -33.50 24.67 -55.27
CA GLU A 171 -34.52 25.69 -55.62
C GLU A 171 -35.87 24.89 -55.61
N LYS A 172 -37.07 25.37 -55.21
CA LYS A 172 -38.03 26.21 -55.97
C LYS A 172 -39.34 26.26 -55.15
N ALA A 173 -39.78 27.43 -54.67
CA ALA A 173 -40.85 28.31 -55.20
C ALA A 173 -42.29 28.02 -54.74
N ALA A 174 -42.87 29.03 -54.09
CA ALA A 174 -44.30 29.28 -53.94
C ALA A 174 -44.85 29.96 -55.22
N PRO A 175 -46.16 30.26 -55.31
CA PRO A 175 -46.70 31.44 -54.61
C PRO A 175 -47.83 31.15 -53.63
#